data_AF-A0A4V3HFA1-F1
#
_entry.id   AF-A0A4V3HFA1-F1
#
_cell.length_a   1.000
_cell.length_b   1.000
_cell.length_c   1.000
_cell.angle_alpha   90.00
_cell.angle_beta   90.00
_cell.angle_gamma   90.00
#
_symmetry.space_group_name_H-M   'P 1'
#
loop_
_entity.id
_entity.type
_entity.pdbx_description
1 polymer ?
#
loop_
_entity_poly.entity_id
_entity_poly.type
_entity_poly.pdbx_seq_one_letter_code
_entity_poly.pdbx_strand_id
1 'polypeptide(L)'
;MRQPLHHMSLKRSAGYLCLAAGTLLLAWMAFEYFFLAFLAGKLLPDAGFSDWLAGFGRALLSLPGAAALFLGAAGYFLITKARNSEGRNDS
;
A
#
# COMPACT_ATOMS: atom_id res chain seq x y z
N MET A 1 -24.58 18.59 22.40
CA MET A 1 -23.96 17.30 22.82
C MET A 1 -23.08 16.82 21.68
N ARG A 2 -21.85 16.40 21.99
CA ARG A 2 -20.81 16.00 21.03
C ARG A 2 -21.08 14.59 20.52
N GLN A 3 -21.23 14.45 19.18
CA GLN A 3 -21.02 13.28 18.30
C GLN A 3 -21.69 11.92 18.63
N PRO A 4 -22.07 11.19 17.57
CA PRO A 4 -21.17 10.12 17.15
C PRO A 4 -20.70 10.30 15.70
N LEU A 5 -19.43 10.71 15.58
CA LEU A 5 -18.49 10.19 14.60
C LEU A 5 -18.67 8.65 14.60
N HIS A 6 -19.24 8.03 13.56
CA HIS A 6 -18.92 6.64 13.15
C HIS A 6 -19.84 6.00 12.08
N HIS A 7 -20.71 6.71 11.36
CA HIS A 7 -21.21 6.15 10.07
C HIS A 7 -20.20 6.38 8.93
N MET A 8 -18.94 5.97 9.12
CA MET A 8 -18.13 5.63 7.96
C MET A 8 -18.75 4.37 7.37
N SER A 9 -19.29 4.46 6.16
CA SER A 9 -19.76 3.31 5.39
C SER A 9 -18.76 2.16 5.54
N LEU A 10 -19.20 0.98 5.99
CA LEU A 10 -18.37 -0.21 6.24
C LEU A 10 -17.45 -0.55 5.04
N LYS A 11 -17.88 -0.17 3.83
CA LYS A 11 -17.13 -0.31 2.57
C LYS A 11 -15.92 0.63 2.50
N ARG A 12 -16.04 1.83 3.08
CA ARG A 12 -15.00 2.86 3.13
C ARG A 12 -13.93 2.50 4.15
N SER A 13 -14.31 2.00 5.33
CA SER A 13 -13.36 1.47 6.33
C SER A 13 -12.62 0.22 5.82
N ALA A 14 -13.33 -0.72 5.18
CA ALA A 14 -12.69 -1.86 4.51
C ALA A 14 -11.71 -1.43 3.40
N GLY A 15 -12.06 -0.39 2.63
CA GLY A 15 -11.17 0.19 1.62
C GLY A 15 -9.89 0.78 2.23
N TYR A 16 -10.01 1.55 3.32
CA TYR A 16 -8.84 2.10 4.04
C TYR A 16 -7.98 1.00 4.67
N LEU A 17 -8.59 -0.04 5.26
CA LEU A 17 -7.86 -1.18 5.82
C LEU A 17 -7.08 -1.94 4.74
N CYS A 18 -7.70 -2.17 3.58
CA CYS A 18 -7.06 -2.83 2.45
C CYS A 18 -5.89 -2.00 1.89
N LEU A 19 -6.07 -0.69 1.80
CA LEU A 19 -5.04 0.25 1.35
C LEU A 19 -3.88 0.33 2.37
N ALA A 20 -4.20 0.40 3.67
CA ALA A 20 -3.22 0.36 4.75
C ALA A 20 -2.44 -0.95 4.76
N ALA A 21 -3.11 -2.11 4.61
CA ALA A 21 -2.48 -3.41 4.53
C ALA A 21 -1.55 -3.53 3.32
N GLY A 22 -2.00 -3.11 2.13
CA GLY A 22 -1.17 -3.10 0.92
C GLY A 22 0.06 -2.18 1.05
N THR A 23 -0.13 -0.99 1.64
CA THR A 23 0.96 -0.02 1.87
C THR A 23 1.96 -0.53 2.90
N LEU A 24 1.47 -1.13 4.00
CA LEU A 24 2.30 -1.69 5.05
C LEU A 24 3.15 -2.86 4.52
N LEU A 25 2.55 -3.73 3.69
CA LEU A 25 3.27 -4.83 3.04
C LEU A 25 4.34 -4.30 2.06
N LEU A 26 4.03 -3.26 1.27
CA LEU A 26 5.01 -2.61 0.40
C LEU A 26 6.16 -1.99 1.20
N ALA A 27 5.84 -1.26 2.27
CA ALA A 27 6.82 -0.60 3.13
C ALA A 27 7.71 -1.64 3.83
N TRP A 28 7.12 -2.74 4.29
CA TRP A 28 7.84 -3.86 4.88
C TRP A 28 8.80 -4.49 3.87
N MET A 29 8.35 -4.80 2.65
CA MET A 29 9.22 -5.32 1.59
C MET A 29 10.35 -4.34 1.26
N ALA A 30 10.05 -3.05 1.09
CA ALA A 30 11.06 -2.04 0.80
C ALA A 30 12.13 -1.99 1.90
N PHE A 31 11.70 -2.04 3.16
CA PHE A 31 12.58 -2.06 4.33
C PHE A 31 13.43 -3.34 4.38
N GLU A 32 12.85 -4.53 4.19
CA GLU A 32 13.61 -5.78 4.19
C GLU A 32 14.68 -5.81 3.11
N TYR A 33 14.34 -5.45 1.87
CA TYR A 33 15.31 -5.42 0.78
C TYR A 33 16.39 -4.36 1.01
N PHE A 34 16.03 -3.22 1.63
CA PHE A 34 16.99 -2.18 1.98
C PHE A 34 17.94 -2.65 3.07
N PHE A 35 17.40 -3.30 4.10
CA PHE A 35 18.16 -3.85 5.21
C PHE A 35 19.08 -5.01 4.77
N LEU A 36 18.61 -5.87 3.85
CA LEU A 36 19.42 -6.91 3.22
C LEU A 36 20.56 -6.32 2.38
N ALA A 37 20.29 -5.27 1.60
CA ALA A 37 21.32 -4.58 0.82
C ALA A 37 22.35 -3.88 1.73
N PHE A 38 21.90 -3.36 2.87
CA PHE A 38 22.75 -2.77 3.90
C PHE A 38 23.64 -3.82 4.58
N LEU A 39 23.06 -4.95 5.02
CA LEU A 39 23.78 -6.09 5.59
C LEU A 39 24.79 -6.71 4.62
N ALA A 40 24.47 -6.75 3.33
CA ALA A 40 25.36 -7.21 2.28
C ALA A 40 26.54 -6.25 2.00
N GLY A 41 26.61 -5.10 2.69
CA GLY A 41 27.63 -4.08 2.47
C GLY A 41 27.55 -3.41 1.10
N LYS A 42 26.42 -3.56 0.39
CA LYS A 42 26.21 -3.07 -0.98
C LYS A 42 25.57 -1.69 -1.05
N LEU A 43 25.29 -1.06 0.09
CA LEU A 43 24.91 0.35 0.15
C LEU A 43 26.15 1.27 -0.07
N LEU A 44 26.88 1.06 -1.16
CA LEU A 44 27.87 2.05 -1.63
C LEU A 44 27.14 3.18 -2.38
N PRO A 45 27.60 4.44 -2.23
CA PRO A 45 26.89 5.64 -2.68
C PRO A 45 26.60 5.71 -4.19
N ASP A 46 27.31 4.97 -5.05
CA ASP A 46 27.14 5.04 -6.51
C ASP A 46 26.36 3.87 -7.15
N ALA A 47 26.28 2.70 -6.50
CA ALA A 47 25.70 1.48 -7.11
C ALA A 47 24.59 0.81 -6.28
N GLY A 48 24.54 1.08 -4.97
CA GLY A 48 23.65 0.36 -4.05
C GLY A 48 22.16 0.64 -4.27
N PHE A 49 21.81 1.87 -4.66
CA PHE A 49 20.41 2.25 -4.84
C PHE A 49 19.78 1.65 -6.10
N SER A 50 20.51 1.61 -7.21
CA SER A 50 20.02 1.03 -8.47
C SER A 50 19.85 -0.48 -8.39
N ASP A 51 20.80 -1.19 -7.76
CA ASP A 51 20.69 -2.63 -7.52
C ASP A 51 19.54 -2.95 -6.54
N TRP A 52 19.36 -2.12 -5.52
CA TRP A 52 18.23 -2.23 -4.61
C TRP A 52 16.89 -2.01 -5.33
N LEU A 53 16.79 -0.99 -6.19
CA LEU A 53 15.58 -0.69 -6.95
C LEU A 53 15.25 -1.81 -7.96
N ALA A 54 16.27 -2.39 -8.61
CA ALA A 54 16.08 -3.53 -9.52
C ALA A 54 15.63 -4.80 -8.78
N GLY A 55 16.21 -5.07 -7.60
CA GLY A 55 15.81 -6.17 -6.72
C GLY A 55 14.39 -5.98 -6.18
N PHE A 56 14.06 -4.78 -5.72
CA PHE A 56 12.73 -4.41 -5.25
C PHE A 56 11.69 -4.44 -6.37
N GLY A 57 12.04 -3.97 -7.57
CA GLY A 57 11.18 -4.05 -8.76
C GLY A 57 10.86 -5.48 -9.17
N ARG A 58 11.83 -6.40 -9.08
CA ARG A 58 11.58 -7.83 -9.25
C ARG A 58 10.73 -8.43 -8.14
N ALA A 59 10.94 -8.00 -6.89
CA ALA A 59 10.12 -8.41 -5.76
C ALA A 59 8.67 -7.91 -5.87
N LEU A 60 8.44 -6.73 -6.46
CA LEU A 60 7.10 -6.22 -6.78
C LEU A 60 6.34 -7.11 -7.76
N LEU A 61 7.05 -7.77 -8.68
CA LEU A 61 6.46 -8.75 -9.62
C LEU A 61 6.27 -10.15 -9.00
N SER A 62 6.77 -10.38 -7.78
CA SER A 62 6.52 -11.64 -7.07
C SER A 62 5.09 -11.71 -6.52
N LEU A 63 4.61 -12.93 -6.25
CA LEU A 63 3.28 -13.18 -5.65
C LEU A 63 2.91 -12.22 -4.49
N PRO A 64 3.78 -11.99 -3.48
CA PRO A 64 3.48 -11.05 -2.40
C PRO A 64 3.46 -9.57 -2.84
N GLY A 65 4.31 -9.17 -3.79
CA GLY A 65 4.28 -7.83 -4.37
C GLY A 65 3.02 -7.56 -5.18
N ALA A 66 2.62 -8.53 -6.02
CA ALA A 66 1.37 -8.49 -6.77
C ALA A 66 0.15 -8.45 -5.84
N ALA A 67 0.14 -9.24 -4.76
CA ALA A 67 -0.92 -9.20 -3.75
C ALA A 67 -1.02 -7.82 -3.08
N ALA A 68 0.10 -7.20 -2.72
CA ALA A 68 0.10 -5.89 -2.08
C ALA A 68 -0.36 -4.78 -3.05
N LEU A 69 0.03 -4.84 -4.32
CA LEU A 69 -0.48 -3.95 -5.37
C LEU A 69 -1.99 -4.15 -5.59
N PHE A 70 -2.45 -5.41 -5.60
CA PHE A 70 -3.87 -5.73 -5.78
C PHE A 70 -4.71 -5.27 -4.59
N LEU A 71 -4.22 -5.42 -3.35
CA LEU A 71 -4.86 -4.88 -2.15
C LEU A 71 -4.93 -3.35 -2.18
N GLY A 72 -3.83 -2.69 -2.57
CA GLY A 72 -3.79 -1.24 -2.73
C GLY A 72 -4.82 -0.75 -3.76
N ALA A 73 -4.86 -1.37 -4.94
CA ALA A 73 -5.80 -1.05 -6.00
C ALA A 73 -7.26 -1.34 -5.60
N ALA A 74 -7.52 -2.49 -4.96
CA ALA A 74 -8.84 -2.84 -4.45
C ALA A 74 -9.30 -1.86 -3.35
N GLY A 75 -8.42 -1.48 -2.44
CA GLY A 75 -8.68 -0.46 -1.41
C GLY A 75 -9.04 0.89 -2.03
N TYR A 76 -8.26 1.36 -3.01
CA TYR A 76 -8.52 2.60 -3.73
C TYR A 76 -9.85 2.58 -4.49
N PHE A 77 -10.15 1.46 -5.15
CA PHE A 77 -11.41 1.26 -5.87
C PHE A 77 -12.61 1.28 -4.91
N LEU A 78 -12.53 0.61 -3.76
CA LEU A 78 -13.57 0.61 -2.74
C LEU A 78 -13.83 2.00 -2.16
N ILE A 79 -12.76 2.76 -1.86
CA ILE A 79 -12.87 4.14 -1.38
C ILE A 79 -13.52 5.03 -2.44
N THR A 80 -13.11 4.90 -3.70
CA THR A 80 -13.64 5.71 -4.81
C THR A 80 -15.11 5.38 -5.09
N LYS A 81 -15.48 4.08 -5.09
CA LYS A 81 -16.87 3.65 -5.25
C LYS A 81 -17.76 4.11 -4.10
N ALA A 82 -17.27 4.06 -2.87
CA ALA A 82 -17.99 4.57 -1.69
C ALA A 82 -18.26 6.08 -1.83
N ARG A 83 -17.24 6.85 -2.23
CA ARG A 83 -17.33 8.31 -2.46
C ARG A 83 -18.37 8.67 -3.53
N ASN A 84 -18.38 7.94 -4.65
CA ASN A 84 -19.34 8.16 -5.75
C ASN A 84 -20.77 7.74 -5.37
N SER A 85 -20.94 6.84 -4.41
CA SER A 85 -22.25 6.42 -3.93
C SER A 85 -22.81 7.40 -2.90
N GLU A 86 -21.95 7.98 -2.06
CA GLU A 86 -22.33 9.06 -1.14
C GLU A 86 -22.74 10.33 -1.91
N GLY A 87 -21.96 10.76 -2.90
CA GLY A 87 -22.29 11.93 -3.72
C GLY A 87 -23.54 11.81 -4.61
N ARG A 88 -24.10 10.60 -4.77
CA ARG A 88 -25.36 10.36 -5.52
C ARG A 88 -26.60 10.41 -4.63
N ASN A 89 -26.46 10.18 -3.33
CA ASN A 89 -27.58 10.29 -2.38
C ASN A 89 -27.81 11.73 -1.88
N ASP A 90 -26.87 12.64 -2.17
CA ASP A 90 -26.93 14.06 -1.81
C ASP A 90 -27.42 14.97 -2.97
N SER A 91 -27.83 14.38 -4.11
CA SER A 91 -28.42 15.07 -5.28
C SER A 91 -29.84 14.60 -5.53
#